data_AF-A0A920ACM9-F1
#
_entry.id   AF-A0A920ACM9-F1
#
_cell.length_a   1.000
_cell.length_b   1.000
_cell.length_c   1.000
_cell.angle_alpha   90.00
_cell.angle_beta   90.00
_cell.angle_gamma   90.00
#
_symmetry.space_group_name_H-M   'P 1'
#
loop_
_entity.id
_entity.type
_entity.pdbx_description
1 polymer ?
#
loop_
_entity_poly.entity_id
_entity_poly.type
_entity_poly.pdbx_seq_one_letter_code
_entity_poly.pdbx_strand_id
1 'polypeptide(L)' 'MILGELILTPWLLVGSGHHFLVKDALKRIDVMVSSFTRQFPNSLMTKSKISGGYVNGIMAHDQAKKNGYQEAILLDTNGL' A
#
# COMPACT_ATOMS: atom_id res chain seq x y z
N MET A 1 -7.54 59.29 -7.87
CA MET A 1 -7.80 59.04 -6.44
C MET A 1 -8.97 58.09 -6.36
N ILE A 2 -8.92 56.83 -5.91
CA ILE A 2 -7.94 55.99 -5.17
C ILE A 2 -8.32 54.55 -5.63
N LEU A 3 -7.47 53.81 -6.35
CA LEU A 3 -6.39 52.91 -5.87
C LEU A 3 -6.88 51.51 -5.45
N GLY A 4 -6.24 50.46 -5.98
CA GLY A 4 -6.18 49.10 -5.42
C GLY A 4 -6.73 48.01 -6.35
N GLU A 5 -5.99 47.50 -7.34
CA GLU A 5 -4.98 46.42 -7.23
C GLU A 5 -5.51 45.06 -6.74
N LEU A 6 -5.26 44.05 -7.58
CA LEU A 6 -4.89 42.67 -7.26
C LEU A 6 -5.68 41.90 -6.19
N ILE A 7 -6.40 40.88 -6.63
CA ILE A 7 -6.23 39.44 -6.28
C ILE A 7 -7.24 38.70 -7.17
N LEU A 8 -6.82 38.23 -8.35
CA LEU A 8 -6.55 36.80 -8.58
C LEU A 8 -7.71 35.91 -8.12
N THR A 9 -8.58 35.60 -9.07
CA THR A 9 -9.51 34.47 -9.04
C THR A 9 -8.77 33.18 -8.60
N PRO A 10 -9.08 32.56 -7.44
CA PRO A 10 -8.42 31.31 -7.05
C PRO A 10 -8.92 30.08 -7.81
N TRP A 11 -9.79 30.24 -8.82
CA TRP A 11 -10.53 29.13 -9.43
C TRP A 11 -10.14 28.79 -10.88
N LEU A 12 -9.14 29.46 -11.46
CA LEU A 12 -8.69 29.21 -12.84
C LEU A 12 -7.32 28.50 -12.92
N LEU A 13 -6.91 27.80 -11.86
CA LEU A 13 -5.66 27.01 -11.81
C LEU A 13 -5.80 25.66 -11.07
N VAL A 14 -6.99 25.07 -11.01
CA VAL A 14 -7.08 23.59 -10.83
C VAL A 14 -7.14 22.97 -12.22
N GLY A 15 -6.01 23.10 -12.92
CA GLY A 15 -5.71 22.32 -14.09
C GLY A 15 -5.55 20.85 -13.69
N SER A 16 -6.29 19.98 -14.38
CA SER A 16 -5.70 18.83 -15.09
C SER A 16 -4.47 18.17 -14.45
N GLY A 17 -4.70 17.29 -13.48
CA GLY A 17 -3.70 16.37 -12.92
C GLY A 17 -4.21 15.90 -11.56
N HIS A 18 -4.51 14.64 -11.29
CA HIS A 18 -3.79 13.43 -11.64
C HIS A 18 -4.79 12.25 -11.69
N HIS A 19 -5.33 11.94 -12.87
CA HIS A 19 -5.86 10.59 -13.13
C HIS A 19 -4.65 9.67 -13.35
N PHE A 20 -3.90 9.37 -12.28
CA PHE A 20 -2.74 8.48 -12.30
C PHE A 20 -3.11 7.01 -12.05
N LEU A 21 -4.39 6.66 -12.18
CA LEU A 21 -4.81 5.27 -12.31
C LEU A 21 -4.91 4.97 -13.81
N VAL A 22 -3.71 4.87 -14.38
CA VAL A 22 -3.42 4.45 -15.74
C VAL A 22 -4.31 3.28 -16.11
N LYS A 23 -4.87 3.35 -17.32
CA LYS A 23 -5.83 2.44 -17.96
C LYS A 23 -5.38 0.97 -18.10
N ASP A 24 -4.33 0.55 -17.36
CA ASP A 24 -3.65 -0.74 -17.42
C ASP A 24 -3.67 -1.49 -16.08
N ALA A 25 -4.59 -1.18 -15.16
CA ALA A 25 -4.67 -1.78 -13.83
C ALA A 25 -5.09 -3.28 -13.82
N LEU A 26 -5.27 -3.90 -14.99
CA LEU A 26 -5.67 -5.30 -15.15
C LEU A 26 -4.49 -6.21 -15.50
N LYS A 27 -3.29 -5.95 -14.96
CA LYS A 27 -2.18 -6.89 -15.05
C LYS A 27 -2.31 -7.95 -13.97
N ARG A 28 -2.16 -9.22 -14.36
CA ARG A 28 -2.06 -10.34 -13.39
C ARG A 28 -0.81 -10.13 -12.53
N ILE A 29 -0.94 -10.37 -11.24
CA ILE A 29 0.14 -10.28 -10.26
C ILE A 29 0.50 -11.70 -9.88
N ASP A 30 1.79 -12.04 -9.98
CA ASP A 30 2.31 -13.31 -9.52
C ASP A 30 2.59 -13.22 -8.02
N VAL A 31 1.96 -14.13 -7.28
CA VAL A 31 2.00 -14.16 -5.82
C VAL A 31 2.60 -15.47 -5.31
N MET A 32 3.34 -15.39 -4.22
CA MET A 32 3.94 -16.54 -3.55
C MET A 32 3.28 -16.78 -2.19
N VAL A 33 3.05 -18.05 -1.85
CA VAL A 33 2.75 -18.42 -0.46
C VAL A 33 4.04 -18.33 0.35
N SER A 34 4.10 -17.38 1.28
CA SER A 34 5.26 -17.17 2.13
C SER A 34 5.42 -18.29 3.16
N SER A 35 6.67 -18.58 3.53
CA SER A 35 6.98 -19.51 4.63
C SER A 35 6.76 -18.87 6.01
N PHE A 36 6.54 -17.56 6.07
CA PHE A 36 6.20 -16.86 7.31
C PHE A 36 4.70 -16.97 7.57
N THR A 37 4.35 -17.49 8.74
CA THR A 37 2.96 -17.55 9.20
C THR A 37 2.48 -16.16 9.62
N ARG A 38 1.19 -15.89 9.43
CA ARG A 38 0.54 -14.70 9.98
C ARG A 38 0.67 -14.68 11.51
N GLN A 39 0.75 -13.49 12.07
CA GLN A 39 0.84 -13.28 13.51
C GLN A 39 -0.37 -13.90 14.22
N PHE A 40 -0.11 -14.69 15.26
CA PHE A 40 -1.17 -15.28 16.08
C PHE A 40 -1.83 -14.20 16.95
N PRO A 41 -3.18 -14.18 17.07
CA PRO A 41 -3.90 -13.14 17.82
C PRO A 41 -3.49 -13.00 19.29
N ASN A 42 -2.98 -14.07 19.92
CA ASN A 42 -2.50 -14.01 21.31
C ASN A 42 -1.02 -13.62 21.44
N SER A 43 -0.28 -13.51 20.33
CA SER A 43 1.11 -13.05 20.32
C SER A 43 1.19 -11.56 20.00
N LEU A 44 0.47 -11.13 18.95
CA LEU A 44 0.37 -9.75 18.53
C LEU A 44 -1.08 -9.41 18.22
N MET A 45 -1.52 -8.22 18.59
CA MET A 45 -2.90 -7.77 18.36
C MET A 45 -3.15 -7.53 16.86
N THR A 46 -3.61 -8.57 16.17
CA THR A 46 -3.86 -8.60 14.71
C THR A 46 -4.92 -7.61 14.23
N LYS A 47 -5.80 -7.15 15.13
CA LYS A 47 -6.85 -6.16 14.84
C LYS A 47 -6.34 -4.72 14.91
N SER A 48 -5.12 -4.50 15.39
CA SER A 48 -4.56 -3.17 15.60
C SER A 48 -3.44 -2.87 14.61
N LYS A 49 -3.25 -1.58 14.31
CA LYS A 49 -2.14 -1.11 13.45
C LYS A 49 -0.95 -0.71 14.31
N ILE A 50 -0.22 -1.70 14.82
CA ILE A 50 1.01 -1.49 15.59
C ILE A 50 2.22 -1.58 14.66
N SER A 51 3.24 -0.75 14.88
CA SER A 51 4.49 -0.73 14.10
C SER A 51 5.16 -2.12 14.03
N GLY A 52 5.22 -2.85 15.15
CA GLY A 52 5.74 -4.22 15.22
C GLY A 52 4.95 -5.24 14.37
N GLY A 53 3.69 -4.93 14.03
CA GLY A 53 2.86 -5.76 13.14
C GLY A 53 3.43 -5.90 11.74
N TYR A 54 4.11 -4.85 11.24
CA TYR A 54 4.61 -4.79 9.87
C TYR A 54 5.88 -5.60 9.63
N VAL A 55 6.63 -5.94 10.69
CA VAL A 55 7.87 -6.70 10.55
C VAL A 55 7.63 -8.03 9.83
N ASN A 56 6.53 -8.71 10.17
CA ASN A 56 6.15 -9.96 9.51
C ASN A 56 5.84 -9.78 8.02
N GLY A 57 5.12 -8.71 7.68
CA GLY A 57 4.79 -8.38 6.29
C GLY A 57 6.02 -8.00 5.47
N ILE A 58 6.97 -7.26 6.05
CA ILE A 58 8.21 -6.87 5.38
C ILE A 58 9.07 -8.11 5.08
N MET A 59 9.19 -9.03 6.04
CA MET A 59 9.93 -10.28 5.83
C MET A 59 9.29 -11.16 4.74
N ALA A 60 7.96 -11.28 4.74
CA ALA A 60 7.23 -12.02 3.72
C ALA A 60 7.39 -11.39 2.33
N HIS A 61 7.28 -10.07 2.22
CA HIS A 61 7.49 -9.35 0.96
C HIS A 61 8.94 -9.47 0.47
N ASP A 62 9.93 -9.36 1.36
CA ASP A 62 11.34 -9.55 1.00
C ASP A 62 11.61 -10.97 0.48
N GLN A 63 10.97 -11.99 1.07
CA GLN A 63 11.02 -13.37 0.57
C GLN A 63 10.42 -13.49 -0.83
N ALA A 64 9.23 -12.93 -1.07
CA ALA A 64 8.58 -12.97 -2.39
C ALA A 64 9.44 -12.27 -3.45
N LYS A 65 9.98 -11.10 -3.14
CA LYS A 65 10.86 -10.33 -4.03
C LYS A 65 12.12 -11.10 -4.39
N LYS A 66 12.75 -11.79 -3.42
CA LYS A 66 13.91 -12.67 -3.66
C LYS A 66 13.60 -13.84 -4.59
N ASN A 67 12.36 -14.33 -4.57
CA ASN A 67 11.90 -15.44 -5.39
C ASN A 67 11.27 -15.00 -6.73
N GLY A 68 11.30 -13.71 -7.06
CA GLY A 68 10.81 -13.18 -8.34
C GLY A 68 9.30 -12.92 -8.41
N TYR A 69 8.60 -13.02 -7.28
CA TYR A 69 7.17 -12.70 -7.17
C TYR A 69 6.96 -11.24 -6.78
N GLN A 70 5.80 -10.69 -7.12
CA GLN A 70 5.49 -9.29 -6.80
C GLN A 70 4.89 -9.13 -5.40
N GLU A 71 4.23 -10.16 -4.88
CA GLU A 71 3.61 -10.10 -3.56
C GLU A 71 3.62 -11.45 -2.83
N ALA A 72 3.54 -11.38 -1.51
CA ALA A 72 3.46 -12.54 -0.62
C ALA A 72 2.06 -12.72 -0.02
N ILE A 73 1.57 -13.96 0.00
CA ILE A 73 0.40 -14.39 0.76
C ILE A 73 0.89 -15.07 2.04
N LEU A 74 0.40 -14.59 3.19
CA LEU A 74 0.66 -15.20 4.48
C LEU A 74 -0.54 -16.06 4.89
N LEU A 75 -0.27 -17.30 5.28
CA LEU A 75 -1.26 -18.22 5.82
C LEU A 75 -1.33 -18.13 7.33
N ASP A 76 -2.46 -18.53 7.90
CA ASP A 76 -2.58 -18.72 9.34
C ASP A 76 -1.82 -19.98 9.79
N THR A 77 -1.60 -20.10 11.10
CA THR A 77 -1.04 -21.27 11.77
C THR A 77 -1.73 -22.60 11.42
N ASN A 78 -3.00 -22.54 11.02
CA ASN A 78 -3.78 -23.71 10.58
C ASN A 78 -3.48 -24.14 9.14
N GLY A 79 -2.63 -23.42 8.40
CA GLY A 79 -2.25 -23.75 7.02
C GLY A 79 -3.36 -23.54 5.98
N LEU A 80 -4.46 -22.88 6.38
CA LEU A 80 -5.57 -22.45 5.54
C LEU A 80 -5.47 -20.96 5.21
#